data_AF-A0A8C6ZID7-F1
#
_entry.id   AF-A0A8C6ZID7-F1
#
_cell.length_a   1.000
_cell.length_b   1.000
_cell.length_c   1.000
_cell.angle_alpha   90.00
_cell.angle_beta   90.00
_cell.angle_gamma   90.00
#
_symmetry.space_group_name_H-M   'P 1'
#
loop_
_entity.id
_entity.type
_entity.pdbx_description
1 polymer ?
#
loop_
_entity_poly.entity_id
_entity_poly.type
_entity_poly.pdbx_seq_one_letter_code
_entity_poly.pdbx_strand_id
1 'polypeptide(L)'
;MYKQIVAFFFFLIPQSFLEKVCAHVFNSLFPFFSGQGFAFRRKQKIQREYRKLLRKGRKVGIQSDAQFADTYPEHLKHLYLAEEEKLKQQRKATRDSVVLEEKPKKAVEPVTTERKFKKKTSNQKAKEEYEKIKAERARKKEEAEKRKQQREAAQRLYRQKKMEVYKMLSKKTKKGQPNLNLQMEYLLQKIQQNR
;
A
#
# COMPACT_ATOMS: atom_id res chain seq x y z
N MET A 1 90.05 27.18 -11.29
CA MET A 1 90.06 25.79 -10.80
C MET A 1 89.16 25.54 -9.57
N TYR A 2 88.00 26.22 -9.44
CA TYR A 2 86.94 25.81 -8.49
C TYR A 2 85.55 25.70 -9.15
N LYS A 3 85.52 25.59 -10.49
CA LYS A 3 84.30 25.38 -11.29
C LYS A 3 84.13 23.94 -11.82
N GLN A 4 84.97 23.00 -11.39
CA GLN A 4 84.87 21.58 -11.79
C GLN A 4 84.49 20.61 -10.67
N ILE A 5 84.44 21.03 -9.40
CA ILE A 5 84.12 20.11 -8.29
C ILE A 5 82.63 20.08 -7.94
N VAL A 6 81.86 21.17 -8.15
CA VAL A 6 80.42 21.19 -7.84
C VAL A 6 79.58 20.49 -8.91
N ALA A 7 80.12 20.29 -10.12
CA ALA A 7 79.42 19.62 -11.22
C ALA A 7 79.33 18.09 -11.07
N PHE A 8 80.05 17.48 -10.11
CA PHE A 8 80.02 16.02 -9.92
C PHE A 8 79.04 15.52 -8.85
N PHE A 9 78.48 16.41 -8.01
CA PHE A 9 77.58 16.00 -6.93
C PHE A 9 76.08 16.14 -7.23
N PHE A 10 75.71 16.70 -8.38
CA PHE A 10 74.30 16.83 -8.79
C PHE A 10 73.88 15.85 -9.91
N PHE A 11 74.73 14.90 -10.28
CA PHE A 11 74.46 13.91 -11.32
C PHE A 11 74.27 12.48 -10.78
N LEU A 12 73.86 12.34 -9.51
CA LEU A 12 73.53 11.04 -8.92
C LEU A 12 72.22 11.06 -8.13
N ILE A 13 71.19 11.71 -8.68
CA ILE A 13 69.80 11.44 -8.28
C ILE A 13 69.04 11.07 -9.55
N PRO A 14 68.65 9.80 -9.75
CA PRO A 14 67.94 9.39 -10.95
C PRO A 14 66.56 10.09 -11.02
N GLN A 15 66.21 10.61 -12.20
CA GLN A 15 64.95 11.30 -12.51
C GLN A 15 63.68 10.49 -12.12
N SER A 16 63.80 9.20 -11.87
CA SER A 16 62.71 8.32 -11.39
C SER A 16 62.24 8.57 -9.96
N PHE A 17 62.96 9.38 -9.15
CA PHE A 17 62.55 9.65 -7.76
C PHE A 17 61.65 10.89 -7.64
N LEU A 18 61.81 11.90 -8.51
CA LEU A 18 60.96 13.09 -8.50
C LEU A 18 59.55 12.82 -9.05
N GLU A 19 59.41 11.98 -10.08
CA GLU A 19 58.09 11.63 -10.63
C GLU A 19 57.22 10.82 -9.65
N LYS A 20 57.83 9.93 -8.85
CA LYS A 20 57.11 9.11 -7.86
C LYS A 20 56.60 9.93 -6.67
N VAL A 21 57.40 10.89 -6.19
CA VAL A 21 56.98 11.79 -5.11
C VAL A 21 55.89 12.76 -5.60
N CYS A 22 55.99 13.25 -6.84
CA CYS A 22 54.98 14.13 -7.42
C CYS A 22 53.63 13.42 -7.66
N ALA A 23 53.65 12.17 -8.13
CA ALA A 23 52.45 11.36 -8.35
C ALA A 23 51.71 10.98 -7.04
N HIS A 24 52.43 10.84 -5.92
CA HIS A 24 51.83 10.48 -4.64
C HIS A 24 51.19 11.69 -3.92
N VAL A 25 51.77 12.89 -4.08
CA VAL A 25 51.22 14.13 -3.52
C VAL A 25 49.99 14.63 -4.31
N PHE A 26 49.94 14.40 -5.63
CA PHE A 26 48.77 14.78 -6.44
C PHE A 26 47.55 13.86 -6.22
N ASN A 27 47.75 12.59 -5.87
CA ASN A 27 46.67 11.63 -5.59
C ASN A 27 46.08 11.74 -4.18
N SER A 28 46.74 12.44 -3.25
CA SER A 28 46.25 12.62 -1.87
C SER A 28 45.46 13.91 -1.67
N LEU A 29 45.62 14.91 -2.56
CA LEU A 29 45.01 16.24 -2.43
C LEU A 29 43.87 16.51 -3.43
N PHE A 30 43.39 15.51 -4.16
CA PHE A 30 42.13 15.59 -4.89
C PHE A 30 41.58 14.16 -5.00
N PRO A 31 40.56 13.76 -4.21
CA PRO A 31 39.84 12.55 -4.53
C PRO A 31 39.20 12.79 -5.89
N PHE A 32 39.78 12.14 -6.89
CA PHE A 32 39.32 12.06 -8.25
C PHE A 32 37.89 11.49 -8.21
N PHE A 33 36.89 12.36 -8.08
CA PHE A 33 35.47 12.08 -8.31
C PHE A 33 35.24 11.85 -9.81
N SER A 34 36.10 11.07 -10.47
CA SER A 34 35.88 10.65 -11.84
C SER A 34 34.91 9.48 -11.82
N GLY A 35 33.70 9.70 -12.33
CA GLY A 35 32.97 8.59 -12.90
C GLY A 35 31.47 8.68 -12.92
N GLN A 36 30.82 9.61 -12.22
CA GLN A 36 29.35 9.64 -12.23
C GLN A 36 28.79 11.07 -12.22
N GLY A 37 28.87 11.75 -13.37
CA GLY A 37 28.20 13.02 -13.60
C GLY A 37 26.67 12.94 -13.46
N PHE A 38 25.99 14.07 -13.62
CA PHE A 38 24.53 14.20 -13.47
C PHE A 38 23.73 13.16 -14.29
N ALA A 39 24.18 12.86 -15.51
CA ALA A 39 23.58 11.85 -16.39
C ALA A 39 23.58 10.44 -15.76
N PHE A 40 24.66 10.07 -15.08
CA PHE A 40 24.77 8.78 -14.40
C PHE A 40 23.83 8.69 -13.19
N ARG A 41 23.78 9.76 -12.37
CA ARG A 41 22.81 9.86 -11.25
C ARG A 41 21.37 9.75 -11.72
N ARG A 42 21.03 10.38 -12.85
CA ARG A 42 19.69 10.29 -13.48
C ARG A 42 19.40 8.88 -13.98
N LYS A 43 20.37 8.23 -14.62
CA LYS A 43 20.29 6.82 -15.06
C LYS A 43 20.05 5.89 -13.87
N GLN A 44 20.79 6.03 -12.79
CA GLN A 44 20.57 5.26 -11.55
C GLN A 44 19.18 5.50 -10.95
N LYS A 45 18.70 6.74 -10.94
CA LYS A 45 17.35 7.07 -10.44
C LYS A 45 16.26 6.37 -11.26
N ILE A 46 16.35 6.43 -12.59
CA ILE A 46 15.43 5.75 -13.51
C ILE A 46 15.46 4.23 -13.28
N GLN A 47 16.65 3.64 -13.18
CA GLN A 47 16.80 2.21 -12.90
C GLN A 47 16.19 1.79 -11.55
N ARG A 48 16.36 2.61 -10.50
CA ARG A 48 15.76 2.36 -9.18
C ARG A 48 14.23 2.40 -9.25
N GLU A 49 13.66 3.41 -9.90
CA GLU A 49 12.20 3.53 -10.07
C GLU A 49 11.64 2.36 -10.90
N TYR A 50 12.32 1.94 -11.97
CA TYR A 50 11.93 0.77 -12.76
C TYR A 50 11.95 -0.52 -11.93
N ARG A 51 13.02 -0.79 -11.18
CA ARG A 51 13.09 -1.95 -10.27
C ARG A 51 12.00 -1.90 -9.20
N LYS A 52 11.62 -0.71 -8.73
CA LYS A 52 10.53 -0.51 -7.77
C LYS A 52 9.17 -0.86 -8.37
N LEU A 53 8.91 -0.50 -9.63
CA LEU A 53 7.71 -0.90 -10.36
C LEU A 53 7.64 -2.41 -10.55
N LEU A 54 8.75 -3.05 -10.95
CA LEU A 54 8.82 -4.52 -11.06
C LEU A 54 8.54 -5.23 -9.73
N ARG A 55 9.05 -4.70 -8.62
CA ARG A 55 8.77 -5.23 -7.27
C ARG A 55 7.30 -5.09 -6.87
N LYS A 56 6.63 -4.01 -7.28
CA LYS A 56 5.20 -3.81 -7.02
C LYS A 56 4.33 -4.76 -7.85
N GLY A 57 4.65 -4.94 -9.13
CA GLY A 57 3.96 -5.89 -10.01
C GLY A 57 4.05 -7.34 -9.50
N ARG A 58 5.26 -7.79 -9.11
CA ARG A 58 5.45 -9.14 -8.54
C ARG A 58 4.67 -9.36 -7.25
N LYS A 59 4.56 -8.37 -6.37
CA LYS A 59 3.77 -8.49 -5.13
C LYS A 59 2.28 -8.66 -5.40
N VAL A 60 1.74 -8.01 -6.44
CA VAL A 60 0.34 -8.18 -6.86
C VAL A 60 0.14 -9.53 -7.53
N GLY A 61 1.10 -10.00 -8.34
CA GLY A 61 1.11 -11.35 -8.92
C GLY A 61 1.10 -12.46 -7.87
N ILE A 62 1.94 -12.37 -6.84
CA ILE A 62 1.94 -13.33 -5.72
C ILE A 62 0.60 -13.32 -4.96
N GLN A 63 -0.12 -12.19 -4.92
CA GLN A 63 -1.45 -12.10 -4.32
C GLN A 63 -2.54 -12.69 -5.22
N SER A 64 -2.41 -12.63 -6.55
CA SER A 64 -3.34 -13.26 -7.50
C SER A 64 -3.08 -14.75 -7.72
N ASP A 65 -1.82 -15.18 -7.72
CA ASP A 65 -1.41 -16.57 -7.91
C ASP A 65 -1.73 -17.42 -6.66
N ALA A 66 -1.81 -16.79 -5.49
CA ALA A 66 -2.27 -17.43 -4.26
C ALA A 66 -3.80 -17.67 -4.21
N GLN A 67 -4.55 -17.33 -5.26
CA GLN A 67 -6.02 -17.38 -5.24
C GLN A 67 -6.70 -18.42 -6.13
N PHE A 68 -5.98 -19.18 -6.98
CA PHE A 68 -6.64 -20.23 -7.77
C PHE A 68 -5.68 -21.32 -8.25
N ALA A 69 -5.08 -22.04 -7.32
CA ALA A 69 -4.71 -23.41 -7.59
C ALA A 69 -5.72 -24.28 -6.85
N ASP A 70 -6.50 -25.10 -7.58
CA ASP A 70 -7.38 -26.13 -7.01
C ASP A 70 -6.59 -27.23 -6.25
N THR A 71 -5.30 -27.02 -6.03
CA THR A 71 -4.46 -27.84 -5.15
C THR A 71 -4.61 -27.32 -3.72
N TYR A 72 -5.42 -28.03 -2.94
CA TYR A 72 -5.66 -27.73 -1.54
C TYR A 72 -4.34 -27.66 -0.75
N PRO A 73 -4.10 -26.59 0.03
CA PRO A 73 -2.93 -26.49 0.89
C PRO A 73 -2.86 -27.66 1.89
N GLU A 74 -1.74 -28.38 1.90
CA GLU A 74 -1.53 -29.62 2.67
C GLU A 74 -1.94 -29.50 4.15
N HIS A 75 -1.68 -28.35 4.77
CA HIS A 75 -1.96 -28.07 6.18
C HIS A 75 -3.45 -27.91 6.53
N LEU A 76 -4.34 -27.76 5.55
CA LEU A 76 -5.78 -27.65 5.77
C LEU A 76 -6.51 -28.99 5.64
N LYS A 77 -5.81 -30.04 5.17
CA LYS A 77 -6.34 -31.39 5.01
C LYS A 77 -6.97 -31.93 6.30
N HIS A 78 -6.42 -31.56 7.46
CA HIS A 78 -6.92 -31.99 8.77
C HIS A 78 -8.31 -31.45 9.10
N LEU A 79 -8.62 -30.21 8.69
CA LEU A 79 -9.95 -29.62 8.92
C LEU A 79 -11.03 -30.37 8.12
N TYR A 80 -10.68 -30.76 6.89
CA TYR A 80 -11.56 -31.52 6.02
C TYR A 80 -11.79 -32.94 6.52
N LEU A 81 -10.73 -33.65 6.92
CA LEU A 81 -10.84 -34.98 7.54
C LEU A 81 -11.70 -34.95 8.81
N ALA A 82 -11.56 -33.91 9.65
CA ALA A 82 -12.38 -33.73 10.83
C ALA A 82 -13.87 -33.45 10.52
N GLU A 83 -14.17 -32.75 9.42
CA GLU A 83 -15.53 -32.50 8.96
C GLU A 83 -16.19 -33.78 8.42
N GLU A 84 -15.46 -34.56 7.61
CA GLU A 84 -15.90 -35.86 7.10
C GLU A 84 -16.22 -36.85 8.23
N GLU A 85 -15.36 -36.93 9.26
CA GLU A 85 -15.59 -37.78 10.42
C GLU A 85 -16.85 -37.40 11.19
N LYS A 86 -17.08 -36.09 11.41
CA LYS A 86 -18.29 -35.59 12.08
C LYS A 86 -19.56 -35.90 11.29
N LEU A 87 -19.54 -35.73 9.96
CA LEU A 87 -20.68 -36.08 9.10
C LEU A 87 -20.97 -37.58 9.12
N LYS A 88 -19.92 -38.42 9.15
CA LYS A 88 -20.06 -39.88 9.28
C LYS A 88 -20.65 -40.26 10.64
N GLN A 89 -20.23 -39.61 11.72
CA GLN A 89 -20.80 -39.79 13.06
C GLN A 89 -22.28 -39.37 13.12
N GLN A 90 -22.65 -38.24 12.51
CA GLN A 90 -24.06 -37.81 12.43
C GLN A 90 -24.90 -38.80 11.62
N ARG A 91 -24.40 -39.30 10.49
CA ARG A 91 -25.09 -40.34 9.70
C ARG A 91 -25.26 -41.65 10.45
N LYS A 92 -24.30 -42.01 11.30
CA LYS A 92 -24.43 -43.18 12.20
C LYS A 92 -25.46 -42.93 13.29
N ALA A 93 -25.34 -41.82 14.01
CA ALA A 93 -26.29 -41.45 15.07
C ALA A 93 -27.73 -41.29 14.57
N THR A 94 -27.93 -40.75 13.36
CA THR A 94 -29.26 -40.65 12.74
C THR A 94 -29.81 -42.01 12.31
N ARG A 95 -28.98 -42.92 11.82
CA ARG A 95 -29.40 -44.32 11.57
C ARG A 95 -29.79 -45.00 12.87
N ASP A 96 -29.01 -44.81 13.93
CA ASP A 96 -29.28 -45.40 15.25
C ASP A 96 -30.53 -44.77 15.92
N SER A 97 -30.82 -43.48 15.66
CA SER A 97 -32.01 -42.80 16.17
C SER A 97 -33.28 -43.11 15.37
N VAL A 98 -33.18 -43.31 14.06
CA VAL A 98 -34.32 -43.73 13.21
C VAL A 98 -34.81 -45.13 13.60
N VAL A 99 -33.93 -45.98 14.15
CA VAL A 99 -34.29 -47.29 14.73
C VAL A 99 -35.06 -47.15 16.06
N LEU A 100 -35.06 -45.99 16.71
CA LEU A 100 -35.74 -45.72 18.00
C LEU A 100 -37.05 -44.91 17.87
N GLU A 101 -37.33 -44.30 16.71
CA GLU A 101 -38.42 -43.33 16.49
C GLU A 101 -39.66 -43.91 15.76
N GLU A 102 -39.99 -45.20 15.93
CA GLU A 102 -41.30 -45.76 15.51
C GLU A 102 -42.43 -45.57 16.56
N LYS A 103 -42.32 -44.62 17.50
CA LYS A 103 -43.44 -44.26 18.40
C LYS A 103 -43.78 -42.76 18.37
N PRO A 104 -44.90 -42.34 17.75
CA PRO A 104 -45.27 -40.94 17.73
C PRO A 104 -46.07 -40.56 18.98
N LYS A 105 -45.72 -39.43 19.61
CA LYS A 105 -46.58 -38.74 20.59
C LYS A 105 -46.98 -37.37 20.06
N LYS A 106 -48.30 -37.14 20.11
CA LYS A 106 -49.07 -36.04 19.53
C LYS A 106 -48.70 -34.65 20.07
N ALA A 107 -48.89 -33.66 19.19
CA ALA A 107 -48.76 -32.23 19.42
C ALA A 107 -49.82 -31.69 20.40
N VAL A 108 -49.41 -30.75 21.26
CA VAL A 108 -50.28 -29.92 22.10
C VAL A 108 -49.76 -28.48 22.08
N GLU A 109 -50.60 -27.57 21.61
CA GLU A 109 -50.52 -26.10 21.65
C GLU A 109 -50.28 -25.55 23.08
N PRO A 110 -49.45 -24.50 23.31
CA PRO A 110 -49.30 -23.92 24.63
C PRO A 110 -50.20 -22.68 24.82
N VAL A 111 -51.24 -22.91 25.60
CA VAL A 111 -52.11 -21.95 26.31
C VAL A 111 -51.31 -20.81 26.98
N THR A 112 -51.86 -19.60 26.84
CA THR A 112 -51.43 -18.35 27.46
C THR A 112 -51.43 -18.47 28.98
N THR A 113 -50.25 -18.39 29.57
CA THR A 113 -50.04 -18.23 31.01
C THR A 113 -49.02 -17.11 31.19
N GLU A 114 -49.24 -16.24 32.16
CA GLU A 114 -48.37 -15.13 32.52
C GLU A 114 -47.01 -15.68 32.98
N ARG A 115 -46.06 -15.74 32.04
CA ARG A 115 -44.76 -16.38 32.24
C ARG A 115 -43.84 -15.44 32.99
N LYS A 116 -43.60 -15.74 34.27
CA LYS A 116 -42.38 -15.32 34.99
C LYS A 116 -41.19 -15.50 34.03
N PHE A 117 -40.50 -14.42 33.71
CA PHE A 117 -39.42 -14.37 32.72
C PHE A 117 -38.37 -15.45 32.99
N LYS A 118 -38.46 -16.59 32.30
CA LYS A 118 -37.43 -17.62 32.36
C LYS A 118 -36.15 -17.01 31.78
N LYS A 119 -35.06 -17.05 32.57
CA LYS A 119 -33.77 -16.50 32.14
C LYS A 119 -33.36 -17.16 30.82
N LYS A 120 -33.01 -16.35 29.81
CA LYS A 120 -32.57 -16.83 28.49
C LYS A 120 -31.37 -17.77 28.65
N THR A 121 -31.35 -18.86 27.87
CA THR A 121 -30.21 -19.80 27.88
C THR A 121 -28.97 -19.12 27.30
N SER A 122 -27.77 -19.56 27.70
CA SER A 122 -26.50 -19.02 27.19
C SER A 122 -26.45 -19.00 25.65
N ASN A 123 -26.89 -20.09 25.01
CA ASN A 123 -26.93 -20.20 23.55
C ASN A 123 -27.92 -19.20 22.90
N GLN A 124 -29.01 -18.85 23.58
CA GLN A 124 -29.94 -17.83 23.08
C GLN A 124 -29.33 -16.43 23.20
N LYS A 125 -28.63 -16.13 24.30
CA LYS A 125 -27.92 -14.86 24.48
C LYS A 125 -26.83 -14.66 23.42
N ALA A 126 -26.06 -15.71 23.13
CA ALA A 126 -25.02 -15.68 22.10
C ALA A 126 -25.57 -15.35 20.71
N LYS A 127 -26.76 -15.87 20.35
CA LYS A 127 -27.43 -15.55 19.09
C LYS A 127 -27.84 -14.07 19.03
N GLU A 128 -28.44 -13.56 20.09
CA GLU A 128 -28.86 -12.15 20.18
C GLU A 128 -27.66 -11.19 20.12
N GLU A 129 -26.55 -11.53 20.77
CA GLU A 129 -25.31 -10.74 20.70
C GLU A 129 -24.71 -10.73 19.30
N TYR A 130 -24.69 -11.89 18.63
CA TYR A 130 -24.22 -11.99 17.25
C TYR A 130 -25.03 -11.08 16.31
N GLU A 131 -26.35 -11.09 16.43
CA GLU A 131 -27.22 -10.23 15.63
C GLU A 131 -26.99 -8.74 15.89
N LYS A 132 -26.78 -8.36 17.16
CA LYS A 132 -26.44 -6.98 17.54
C LYS A 132 -25.11 -6.53 16.93
N ILE A 133 -24.07 -7.37 17.04
CA ILE A 133 -22.75 -7.08 16.46
C ILE A 133 -22.84 -6.99 14.93
N LYS A 134 -23.65 -7.85 14.30
CA LYS A 134 -23.89 -7.80 12.85
C LYS A 134 -24.54 -6.48 12.44
N ALA A 135 -25.56 -6.03 13.18
CA ALA A 135 -26.23 -4.76 12.93
C ALA A 135 -25.30 -3.55 13.16
N GLU A 136 -24.49 -3.56 14.22
CA GLU A 136 -23.52 -2.50 14.49
C GLU A 136 -22.47 -2.40 13.38
N ARG A 137 -21.93 -3.53 12.93
CA ARG A 137 -20.98 -3.58 11.80
C ARG A 137 -21.59 -3.05 10.52
N ALA A 138 -22.87 -3.36 10.24
CA ALA A 138 -23.57 -2.83 9.09
C ALA A 138 -23.71 -1.31 9.15
N ARG A 139 -24.17 -0.76 10.29
CA ARG A 139 -24.26 0.70 10.51
C ARG A 139 -22.90 1.39 10.36
N LYS A 140 -21.85 0.84 10.97
CA LYS A 140 -20.48 1.39 10.86
C LYS A 140 -19.96 1.36 9.41
N LYS A 141 -20.32 0.34 8.63
CA LYS A 141 -19.97 0.24 7.21
C LYS A 141 -20.67 1.33 6.39
N GLU A 142 -21.98 1.52 6.59
CA GLU A 142 -22.74 2.58 5.91
C GLU A 142 -22.20 3.98 6.22
N GLU A 143 -21.87 4.26 7.48
CA GLU A 143 -21.25 5.54 7.87
C GLU A 143 -19.87 5.74 7.23
N ALA A 144 -19.06 4.68 7.16
CA ALA A 144 -17.75 4.73 6.51
C ALA A 144 -17.88 4.97 4.99
N GLU A 145 -18.88 4.37 4.35
CA GLU A 145 -19.19 4.59 2.93
C GLU A 145 -19.64 6.03 2.68
N LYS A 146 -20.51 6.59 3.51
CA LYS A 146 -20.91 8.01 3.42
C LYS A 146 -19.71 8.94 3.59
N ARG A 147 -18.84 8.70 4.58
CA ARG A 147 -17.59 9.49 4.74
C ARG A 147 -16.66 9.35 3.54
N LYS A 148 -16.55 8.15 2.94
CA LYS A 148 -15.76 7.92 1.74
C LYS A 148 -16.31 8.72 0.55
N GLN A 149 -17.62 8.69 0.33
CA GLN A 149 -18.28 9.45 -0.73
C GLN A 149 -18.08 10.96 -0.55
N GLN A 150 -18.23 11.48 0.68
CA GLN A 150 -17.98 12.89 0.97
C GLN A 150 -16.53 13.30 0.66
N ARG A 151 -15.55 12.48 1.08
CA ARG A 151 -14.13 12.72 0.77
C ARG A 151 -13.87 12.71 -0.74
N GLU A 152 -14.44 11.75 -1.44
CA GLU A 152 -14.28 11.63 -2.88
C GLU A 152 -14.93 12.82 -3.63
N ALA A 153 -16.15 13.20 -3.24
CA ALA A 153 -16.83 14.36 -3.79
C ALA A 153 -16.02 15.65 -3.55
N ALA A 154 -15.54 15.88 -2.33
CA ALA A 154 -14.68 17.02 -2.00
C ALA A 154 -13.38 17.03 -2.83
N GLN A 155 -12.74 15.86 -3.01
CA GLN A 155 -11.55 15.76 -3.86
C GLN A 155 -11.86 16.03 -5.34
N ARG A 156 -12.98 15.52 -5.87
CA ARG A 156 -13.42 15.77 -7.24
C ARG A 156 -13.65 17.25 -7.48
N LEU A 157 -14.38 17.92 -6.57
CA LEU A 157 -14.61 19.37 -6.63
C LEU A 157 -13.30 20.17 -6.58
N TYR A 158 -12.38 19.81 -5.68
CA TYR A 158 -11.07 20.46 -5.62
C TYR A 158 -10.28 20.29 -6.93
N ARG A 159 -10.26 19.07 -7.49
CA ARG A 159 -9.58 18.79 -8.77
C ARG A 159 -10.20 19.58 -9.92
N GLN A 160 -11.54 19.63 -10.01
CA GLN A 160 -12.26 20.40 -11.03
C GLN A 160 -11.92 21.88 -10.94
N LYS A 161 -12.09 22.51 -9.77
CA LYS A 161 -11.74 23.92 -9.54
C LYS A 161 -10.29 24.21 -9.89
N LYS A 162 -9.37 23.32 -9.50
CA LYS A 162 -7.94 23.45 -9.83
C LYS A 162 -7.71 23.44 -11.34
N MET A 163 -8.35 22.53 -12.06
CA MET A 163 -8.24 22.42 -13.52
C MET A 163 -8.85 23.63 -14.24
N GLU A 164 -9.99 24.12 -13.79
CA GLU A 164 -10.67 25.30 -14.34
C GLU A 164 -9.80 26.56 -14.18
N VAL A 165 -9.30 26.79 -12.96
CA VAL A 165 -8.39 27.90 -12.67
C VAL A 165 -7.12 27.79 -13.50
N TYR A 166 -6.52 26.60 -13.59
CA TYR A 166 -5.35 26.39 -14.43
C TYR A 166 -5.64 26.68 -15.91
N LYS A 167 -6.79 26.23 -16.43
CA LYS A 167 -7.22 26.48 -17.81
C LYS A 167 -7.41 27.98 -18.07
N MET A 168 -7.94 28.74 -17.11
CA MET A 168 -8.10 30.19 -17.23
C MET A 168 -6.76 30.91 -17.21
N LEU A 169 -5.89 30.58 -16.24
CA LEU A 169 -4.60 31.26 -16.04
C LEU A 169 -3.52 30.86 -17.07
N SER A 170 -3.65 29.70 -17.71
CA SER A 170 -2.73 29.22 -18.75
C SER A 170 -3.00 29.81 -20.14
N LYS A 171 -4.08 30.57 -20.33
CA LYS A 171 -4.40 31.23 -21.59
C LYS A 171 -3.33 32.26 -21.96
N LYS A 172 -2.95 32.24 -23.23
CA LYS A 172 -1.94 33.13 -23.82
C LYS A 172 -2.53 33.87 -25.01
N THR A 173 -1.99 35.05 -25.31
CA THR A 173 -2.33 35.82 -26.50
C THR A 173 -1.75 35.17 -27.76
N LYS A 174 -2.16 35.62 -28.96
CA LYS A 174 -1.62 35.12 -30.24
C LYS A 174 -0.09 35.19 -30.33
N LYS A 175 0.53 36.14 -29.61
CA LYS A 175 1.98 36.34 -29.51
C LYS A 175 2.65 35.48 -28.41
N GLY A 176 1.89 34.63 -27.73
CA GLY A 176 2.39 33.74 -26.67
C GLY A 176 2.56 34.40 -25.30
N GLN A 177 2.20 35.67 -25.14
CA GLN A 177 2.28 36.38 -23.87
C GLN A 177 1.14 35.94 -22.93
N PRO A 178 1.36 35.91 -21.61
CA PRO A 178 0.30 35.63 -20.64
C PRO A 178 -0.81 36.70 -20.73
N ASN A 179 -2.07 36.28 -20.60
CA ASN A 179 -3.20 37.21 -20.60
C ASN A 179 -3.43 37.78 -19.19
N LEU A 180 -2.90 39.00 -18.94
CA LEU A 180 -2.94 39.66 -17.64
C LEU A 180 -4.35 40.01 -17.16
N ASN A 181 -5.28 40.31 -18.07
CA ASN A 181 -6.65 40.69 -17.72
C ASN A 181 -7.37 39.55 -16.97
N LEU A 182 -7.23 38.32 -17.46
CA LEU A 182 -7.82 37.13 -16.81
C LEU A 182 -7.19 36.82 -15.45
N GLN A 183 -5.89 37.11 -15.29
CA GLN A 183 -5.20 36.93 -14.01
C GLN A 183 -5.65 37.98 -12.99
N MET A 184 -5.83 39.23 -13.44
CA MET A 184 -6.39 40.33 -12.64
C MET A 184 -7.80 40.02 -12.15
N GLU A 185 -8.71 39.59 -13.04
CA GLU A 185 -10.08 39.21 -12.67
C GLU A 185 -10.11 38.11 -11.61
N TYR A 186 -9.30 37.07 -11.77
CA TYR A 186 -9.20 35.99 -10.79
C TYR A 186 -8.69 36.49 -9.42
N LEU A 187 -7.72 37.41 -9.40
CA LEU A 187 -7.21 38.00 -8.17
C LEU A 187 -8.27 38.86 -7.46
N LEU A 188 -9.00 39.69 -8.21
CA LEU A 188 -10.08 40.51 -7.67
C LEU A 188 -11.18 39.64 -7.05
N GLN A 189 -11.57 38.57 -7.74
CA GLN A 189 -12.54 37.60 -7.22
C GLN A 189 -12.07 36.98 -5.89
N LYS A 190 -10.78 36.62 -5.79
CA LYS A 190 -10.21 36.05 -4.57
C LYS A 190 -10.16 37.05 -3.41
N ILE A 191 -9.89 38.33 -3.70
CA ILE A 191 -9.92 39.39 -2.68
C ILE A 191 -11.36 39.57 -2.15
N GLN A 192 -12.36 39.58 -3.03
CA GLN A 192 -13.77 39.69 -2.63
C GLN A 192 -14.24 38.49 -1.80
N GLN A 193 -13.77 37.29 -2.12
CA GLN A 193 -14.09 36.06 -1.37
C GLN A 193 -13.44 35.99 0.02
N ASN A 194 -12.31 36.69 0.20
CA ASN A 194 -11.55 36.72 1.46
C ASN A 194 -11.93 37.90 2.36
N ARG A 195 -12.87 38.73 1.93
CA ARG A 195 -13.37 39.90 2.66
C ARG A 195 -14.60 39.51 3.47
#